data_AF-A0A3B0ZBC6-F1
#
_entry.id   AF-A0A3B0ZBC6-F1
#
_cell.length_a   1.000
_cell.length_b   1.000
_cell.length_c   1.000
_cell.angle_alpha   90.00
_cell.angle_beta   90.00
_cell.angle_gamma   90.00
#
_symmetry.space_group_name_H-M   'P 1'
#
loop_
_entity.id
_entity.type
_entity.pdbx_description
1 polymer ?
#
loop_
_entity_poly.entity_id
_entity_poly.type
_entity_poly.pdbx_seq_one_letter_code
_entity_poly.pdbx_strand_id
1 'polypeptide(L)'
;MSDKNIFSLPASYKIAVIMSLVFSIAGCKESSFELSPESRLPKWIEVEASASRNDYKLTMDYYLGPKSAEAVFKLYDLNGKKKMQLKGDTARYPLKLKNPPSDYPKNYPSYEVITINGVTDIVEHRKMEPIFYMTDDPAVWNELVREKP
;
A
#
# COMPACT_ATOMS: atom_id res chain seq x y z
N MET A 1 31.55 -32.12 18.60
CA MET A 1 30.29 -31.41 18.27
C MET A 1 30.16 -31.51 16.75
N SER A 2 29.21 -32.31 16.26
CA SER A 2 29.15 -32.74 14.86
C SER A 2 28.52 -31.66 13.98
N ASP A 3 29.33 -31.03 13.13
CA ASP A 3 28.87 -30.16 12.04
C ASP A 3 28.10 -31.00 11.02
N LYS A 4 26.77 -31.03 11.16
CA LYS A 4 25.89 -31.63 10.16
C LYS A 4 25.79 -30.67 8.98
N ASN A 5 26.68 -30.87 8.02
CA ASN A 5 26.66 -30.22 6.71
C ASN A 5 25.31 -30.46 6.03
N ILE A 6 24.56 -29.39 5.75
CA ILE A 6 23.25 -29.41 5.08
C ILE A 6 23.29 -30.12 3.70
N PHE A 7 24.48 -30.25 3.10
CA PHE A 7 24.72 -30.94 1.84
C PHE A 7 24.50 -32.46 1.88
N SER A 8 24.43 -33.10 3.06
CA SER A 8 24.18 -34.55 3.18
C SER A 8 22.70 -34.95 3.25
N LEU A 9 21.78 -33.98 3.27
CA LEU A 9 20.35 -34.28 3.36
C LEU A 9 19.79 -34.88 2.05
N PRO A 10 18.82 -35.81 2.14
CA PRO A 10 18.15 -36.35 0.96
C PRO A 10 17.41 -35.24 0.20
N ALA A 11 17.27 -35.39 -1.12
CA ALA A 11 16.72 -34.36 -2.01
C ALA A 11 15.34 -33.84 -1.57
N SER A 12 14.49 -34.71 -1.01
CA SER A 12 13.19 -34.36 -0.44
C SER A 12 13.29 -33.37 0.74
N TYR A 13 14.29 -33.52 1.61
CA TYR A 13 14.54 -32.61 2.72
C TYR A 13 15.15 -31.28 2.25
N LYS A 14 16.01 -31.29 1.22
CA LYS A 14 16.55 -30.06 0.62
C LYS A 14 15.45 -29.23 -0.04
N ILE A 15 14.54 -29.87 -0.76
CA ILE A 15 13.36 -29.21 -1.35
C ILE A 15 12.46 -28.63 -0.26
N ALA A 16 12.18 -29.38 0.81
CA ALA A 16 11.37 -28.90 1.93
C ALA A 16 12.01 -27.69 2.65
N VAL A 17 13.33 -27.70 2.86
CA VAL A 17 14.07 -26.58 3.47
C VAL A 17 14.08 -25.35 2.55
N ILE A 18 14.29 -25.54 1.24
CA ILE A 18 14.22 -24.43 0.27
C ILE A 18 12.80 -23.86 0.21
N MET A 19 11.77 -24.71 0.21
CA MET A 19 10.37 -24.27 0.17
C MET A 19 9.96 -23.52 1.43
N SER A 20 10.44 -23.92 2.62
CA SER A 20 10.17 -23.17 3.86
C SER A 20 10.93 -21.84 3.93
N LEU A 21 12.14 -21.77 3.36
CA LEU A 21 12.88 -20.51 3.21
C LEU A 21 12.23 -19.55 2.20
N VAL A 22 11.69 -20.05 1.09
CA VAL A 22 11.01 -19.23 0.06
C VAL A 22 9.67 -18.68 0.56
N PHE A 23 8.93 -19.43 1.38
CA PHE A 23 7.69 -18.93 1.99
C PHE A 23 7.91 -17.80 3.00
N SER A 24 9.11 -17.72 3.59
CA SER A 24 9.42 -16.72 4.62
C SER A 24 9.71 -15.32 4.07
N ILE A 25 9.75 -15.13 2.74
CA ILE A 25 10.18 -13.88 2.09
C ILE A 25 9.05 -13.14 1.36
N ALA A 26 7.89 -13.78 1.17
CA ALA A 26 6.73 -13.12 0.58
C ALA A 26 5.85 -12.57 1.69
N GLY A 27 5.74 -11.24 1.80
CA GLY A 27 4.79 -10.61 2.71
C GLY A 27 3.38 -11.17 2.47
N CYS A 28 2.63 -11.42 3.55
CA CYS A 28 1.23 -11.84 3.42
C CYS A 28 0.41 -10.62 3.00
N LYS A 29 -0.39 -10.78 1.95
CA LYS A 29 -1.41 -9.79 1.58
C LYS A 29 -2.41 -9.70 2.72
N GLU A 30 -2.49 -8.52 3.34
CA GLU A 30 -3.36 -8.27 4.48
C GLU A 30 -4.76 -7.84 4.01
N SER A 31 -4.81 -6.93 3.05
CA SER A 31 -6.06 -6.31 2.61
C SER A 31 -5.96 -5.73 1.19
N SER A 32 -7.13 -5.46 0.59
CA SER A 32 -7.29 -4.86 -0.74
C SER A 32 -8.32 -3.77 -0.71
N PHE A 33 -8.05 -2.69 -1.45
CA PHE A 33 -8.92 -1.55 -1.59
C PHE A 33 -8.98 -1.08 -3.03
N GLU A 34 -10.06 -0.39 -3.37
CA GLU A 34 -10.24 0.29 -4.64
C GLU A 34 -10.28 1.81 -4.41
N LEU A 35 -9.67 2.57 -5.31
CA LEU A 35 -9.73 4.02 -5.27
C LEU A 35 -11.16 4.45 -5.59
N SER A 36 -11.74 5.30 -4.74
CA SER A 36 -13.07 5.84 -4.98
C SER A 36 -13.18 6.49 -6.37
N PRO A 37 -14.30 6.32 -7.10
CA PRO A 37 -14.57 7.03 -8.35
C PRO A 37 -14.55 8.56 -8.20
N GLU A 38 -14.91 9.05 -7.01
CA GLU A 38 -14.92 10.49 -6.69
C GLU A 38 -13.53 11.05 -6.35
N SER A 39 -12.55 10.16 -6.14
CA SER A 39 -11.20 10.57 -5.78
C SER A 39 -10.33 10.74 -7.02
N ARG A 40 -9.40 11.71 -6.98
CA ARG A 40 -8.38 11.88 -8.01
C ARG A 40 -7.38 10.70 -8.01
N LEU A 41 -6.63 10.56 -9.10
CA LEU A 41 -5.46 9.66 -9.10
C LEU A 41 -4.38 10.19 -8.14
N PRO A 42 -3.52 9.31 -7.60
CA PRO A 42 -2.35 9.72 -6.85
C PRO A 42 -1.41 10.61 -7.67
N LYS A 43 -0.73 11.55 -7.00
CA LYS A 43 0.19 12.54 -7.60
C LYS A 43 1.39 11.91 -8.30
N TRP A 44 1.77 10.68 -7.94
CA TRP A 44 2.84 9.92 -8.60
C TRP A 44 2.36 9.13 -9.83
N ILE A 45 1.08 9.21 -10.20
CA ILE A 45 0.56 8.64 -11.44
C ILE A 45 0.31 9.77 -12.43
N GLU A 46 1.11 9.79 -13.50
CA GLU A 46 0.89 10.63 -14.66
C GLU A 46 0.09 9.83 -15.70
N VAL A 47 -1.01 10.41 -16.18
CA VAL A 47 -1.81 9.88 -17.28
C VAL A 47 -1.82 10.87 -18.43
N GLU A 48 -2.06 10.39 -19.64
CA GLU A 48 -2.15 11.23 -20.84
C GLU A 48 -3.18 12.35 -20.64
N ALA A 49 -2.85 13.56 -21.09
CA ALA A 49 -3.67 14.76 -20.84
C ALA A 49 -5.12 14.66 -21.35
N SER A 50 -5.40 13.76 -22.30
CA SER A 50 -6.73 13.50 -22.84
C SER A 50 -7.52 12.43 -22.09
N ALA A 51 -6.93 11.74 -21.11
CA ALA A 51 -7.57 10.65 -20.39
C ALA A 51 -8.38 11.16 -19.19
N SER A 52 -9.62 10.66 -19.05
CA SER A 52 -10.46 10.97 -17.91
C SER A 52 -10.04 10.15 -16.69
N ARG A 53 -10.22 10.69 -15.49
CA ARG A 53 -10.08 9.93 -14.23
C ARG A 53 -10.90 8.64 -14.27
N ASN A 54 -12.09 8.69 -14.87
CA ASN A 54 -13.03 7.57 -14.92
C ASN A 54 -12.59 6.46 -15.89
N ASP A 55 -11.56 6.69 -16.73
CA ASP A 55 -11.03 5.69 -17.65
C ASP A 55 -10.11 4.68 -16.96
N TYR A 56 -9.90 4.86 -15.65
CA TYR A 56 -8.98 4.06 -14.87
C TYR A 56 -9.59 3.49 -13.61
N LYS A 57 -9.21 2.24 -13.33
CA LYS A 57 -9.38 1.60 -12.03
C LYS A 57 -8.03 1.54 -11.33
N LEU A 58 -7.97 1.98 -10.08
CA LEU A 58 -6.79 1.85 -9.24
C LEU A 58 -7.12 0.99 -8.04
N THR A 59 -6.33 -0.06 -7.81
CA THR A 59 -6.42 -0.88 -6.59
C THR A 59 -5.15 -0.75 -5.77
N MET A 60 -5.28 -0.91 -4.46
CA MET A 60 -4.18 -0.93 -3.52
C MET A 60 -4.24 -2.22 -2.69
N ASP A 61 -3.11 -2.92 -2.58
CA ASP A 61 -2.95 -4.08 -1.69
C ASP A 61 -1.94 -3.74 -0.59
N TYR A 62 -2.29 -3.96 0.68
CA TYR A 62 -1.32 -3.89 1.78
C TYR A 62 -0.68 -5.25 2.03
N TYR A 63 0.62 -5.21 2.29
CA TYR A 63 1.42 -6.36 2.69
C TYR A 63 2.15 -6.04 3.99
N LEU A 64 2.06 -6.96 4.96
CA LEU A 64 2.85 -6.88 6.18
C LEU A 64 4.20 -7.55 5.96
N GLY A 65 5.25 -6.73 5.95
CA GLY A 65 6.64 -7.17 5.98
C GLY A 65 7.21 -7.18 7.40
N PRO A 66 8.36 -7.85 7.61
CA PRO A 66 9.01 -7.91 8.92
C PRO A 66 9.59 -6.57 9.40
N LYS A 67 9.81 -5.59 8.52
CA LYS A 67 10.40 -4.27 8.84
C LYS A 67 9.49 -3.08 8.56
N SER A 68 8.69 -3.15 7.49
CA SER A 68 7.71 -2.11 7.10
C SER A 68 6.47 -2.77 6.51
N ALA A 69 5.37 -2.02 6.48
CA ALA A 69 4.22 -2.37 5.65
C ALA A 69 4.46 -1.80 4.24
N GLU A 70 4.12 -2.59 3.21
CA GLU A 70 4.23 -2.20 1.80
C GLU A 70 2.82 -2.02 1.22
N ALA A 71 2.60 -0.94 0.47
CA ALA A 71 1.41 -0.75 -0.35
C ALA A 71 1.74 -0.96 -1.83
N VAL A 72 1.01 -1.85 -2.49
CA VAL A 72 1.15 -2.14 -3.92
C VAL A 72 -0.06 -1.57 -4.67
N PHE A 73 0.20 -0.57 -5.51
CA PHE A 73 -0.79 0.09 -6.35
C PHE A 73 -0.80 -0.53 -7.75
N LYS A 74 -1.99 -0.79 -8.30
CA LYS A 74 -2.17 -1.36 -9.64
C LYS A 74 -3.20 -0.55 -10.42
N LEU A 75 -2.77 0.05 -11.53
CA LEU A 75 -3.62 0.82 -12.42
C LEU A 75 -4.08 -0.06 -13.58
N TYR A 76 -5.37 -0.02 -13.87
CA TYR A 76 -6.01 -0.74 -14.95
C TYR A 76 -6.77 0.26 -15.83
N ASP A 77 -6.83 0.01 -17.13
CA ASP A 77 -7.77 0.71 -18.02
C ASP A 77 -9.19 0.09 -17.93
N LEU A 78 -10.16 0.69 -18.62
CA LEU A 78 -11.55 0.23 -18.69
C LEU A 78 -11.72 -1.21 -19.22
N ASN A 79 -10.76 -1.71 -19.99
CA ASN A 79 -10.79 -3.09 -20.51
C ASN A 79 -10.22 -4.09 -19.50
N GLY A 80 -9.87 -3.64 -18.28
CA GLY A 80 -9.24 -4.45 -17.25
C GLY A 80 -7.77 -4.76 -17.53
N LYS A 81 -7.15 -4.14 -18.54
CA LYS A 81 -5.73 -4.34 -18.82
C LYS A 81 -4.90 -3.54 -17.83
N LYS A 82 -4.01 -4.24 -17.10
CA LYS A 82 -3.06 -3.61 -16.19
C LYS A 82 -2.10 -2.71 -16.97
N LYS A 83 -2.09 -1.42 -16.66
CA LYS A 83 -1.23 -0.41 -17.28
C LYS A 83 0.08 -0.24 -16.52
N MET A 84 0.03 -0.28 -15.18
CA MET A 84 1.21 -0.17 -14.33
C MET A 84 1.00 -0.79 -12.96
N GLN A 85 2.10 -1.01 -12.25
CA GLN A 85 2.14 -1.41 -10.86
C GLN A 85 3.25 -0.63 -10.15
N LEU A 86 2.92 0.00 -9.03
CA LEU A 86 3.84 0.79 -8.22
C LEU A 86 3.85 0.27 -6.79
N LYS A 87 4.99 0.41 -6.12
CA LYS A 87 5.17 0.03 -4.73
C LYS A 87 5.53 1.26 -3.93
N GLY A 88 4.90 1.43 -2.78
CA GLY A 88 5.22 2.49 -1.82
C GLY A 88 5.39 1.90 -0.44
N ASP A 89 6.43 2.35 0.26
CA ASP A 89 6.57 2.06 1.68
C ASP A 89 5.50 2.82 2.47
N THR A 90 4.97 2.17 3.50
CA THR A 90 3.99 2.74 4.42
C THR A 90 4.47 2.61 5.86
N ALA A 91 3.90 3.41 6.75
CA ALA A 91 4.12 3.21 8.17
C ALA A 91 3.54 1.85 8.59
N ARG A 92 4.06 1.26 9.66
CA ARG A 92 3.52 0.00 10.19
C ARG A 92 2.07 0.13 10.68
N TYR A 93 1.70 1.33 11.12
CA TYR A 93 0.38 1.66 11.64
C TYR A 93 -0.12 2.92 10.94
N PRO A 94 -1.43 3.00 10.68
CA PRO A 94 -2.00 4.16 10.03
C PRO A 94 -1.86 5.40 10.92
N LEU A 95 -1.60 6.52 10.26
CA LEU A 95 -1.50 7.82 10.91
C LEU A 95 -2.88 8.34 11.29
N LYS A 96 -2.90 9.13 12.36
CA LYS A 96 -4.08 9.81 12.90
C LYS A 96 -3.76 11.29 13.06
N LEU A 97 -4.77 12.12 12.80
CA LEU A 97 -4.71 13.53 13.18
C LEU A 97 -4.85 13.65 14.70
N LYS A 98 -4.22 14.67 15.28
CA LYS A 98 -4.36 15.08 16.68
C LYS A 98 -5.81 15.41 16.99
N ASN A 99 -6.51 16.08 16.07
CA ASN A 99 -7.91 16.45 16.15
C ASN A 99 -8.68 15.92 14.94
N PRO A 100 -9.13 14.64 14.96
CA PRO A 100 -9.86 14.06 13.84
C PRO A 100 -11.25 14.71 13.69
N PRO A 101 -11.81 14.81 12.47
CA PRO A 101 -13.16 15.33 12.27
C PRO A 101 -14.20 14.47 12.99
N SER A 102 -15.19 15.11 13.61
CA SER A 102 -16.22 14.45 14.44
C SER A 102 -17.18 13.57 13.66
N ASP A 103 -17.29 13.79 12.35
CA ASP A 103 -18.33 13.20 11.51
C ASP A 103 -17.99 11.77 11.07
N TYR A 104 -16.77 11.30 11.38
CA TYR A 104 -16.31 9.96 11.05
C TYR A 104 -16.51 8.97 12.19
N PRO A 105 -16.66 7.67 11.86
CA PRO A 105 -16.70 6.63 12.89
C PRO A 105 -15.47 6.64 13.78
N LYS A 106 -15.60 6.07 14.98
CA LYS A 106 -14.47 5.89 15.90
C LYS A 106 -13.28 5.23 15.18
N ASN A 107 -12.08 5.77 15.41
CA ASN A 107 -10.83 5.37 14.77
C ASN A 107 -10.76 5.67 13.26
N TYR A 108 -11.61 6.55 12.74
CA TYR A 108 -11.50 7.07 11.38
C TYR A 108 -11.58 8.60 11.38
N PRO A 109 -11.05 9.26 10.36
CA PRO A 109 -10.30 8.69 9.22
C PRO A 109 -8.92 8.14 9.65
N SER A 110 -8.29 7.37 8.77
CA SER A 110 -6.93 6.87 8.93
C SER A 110 -6.12 7.19 7.67
N TYR A 111 -4.84 7.51 7.84
CA TYR A 111 -4.04 8.04 6.75
C TYR A 111 -2.76 7.24 6.55
N GLU A 112 -2.34 7.14 5.29
CA GLU A 112 -0.99 6.69 4.92
C GLU A 112 -0.32 7.77 4.09
N VAL A 113 0.86 8.22 4.53
CA VAL A 113 1.73 9.08 3.73
C VAL A 113 2.64 8.18 2.92
N ILE A 114 2.52 8.25 1.60
CA ILE A 114 3.22 7.36 0.68
C ILE A 114 4.09 8.21 -0.22
N THR A 115 5.32 7.76 -0.48
CA THR A 115 6.22 8.43 -1.41
C THR A 115 6.71 7.42 -2.43
N ILE A 116 6.47 7.71 -3.72
CA ILE A 116 6.89 6.88 -4.84
C ILE A 116 7.66 7.79 -5.81
N ASN A 117 8.87 7.38 -6.20
CA ASN A 117 9.74 8.14 -7.10
C ASN A 117 9.94 9.62 -6.68
N GLY A 118 10.03 9.88 -5.36
CA GLY A 118 10.21 11.24 -4.82
C GLY A 118 8.94 12.10 -4.77
N VAL A 119 7.79 11.59 -5.25
CA VAL A 119 6.50 12.27 -5.17
C VAL A 119 5.70 11.70 -4.01
N THR A 120 5.36 12.57 -3.04
CA THR A 120 4.54 12.22 -1.88
C THR A 120 3.05 12.45 -2.18
N ASP A 121 2.20 11.61 -1.60
CA ASP A 121 0.74 11.77 -1.56
C ASP A 121 0.16 11.08 -0.32
N ILE A 122 -1.10 11.36 -0.02
CA ILE A 122 -1.76 10.88 1.21
C ILE A 122 -3.00 10.06 0.84
N VAL A 123 -2.97 8.79 1.23
CA VAL A 123 -4.15 7.91 1.20
C VAL A 123 -4.97 8.15 2.46
N GLU A 124 -6.29 8.25 2.30
CA GLU A 124 -7.28 8.42 3.35
C GLU A 124 -8.27 7.24 3.31
N HIS A 125 -8.41 6.56 4.44
CA HIS A 125 -9.51 5.64 4.70
C HIS A 125 -10.50 6.33 5.62
N ARG A 126 -11.74 6.49 5.17
CA ARG A 126 -12.78 7.26 5.87
C ARG A 126 -13.63 6.45 6.84
N LYS A 127 -13.71 5.14 6.62
CA LYS A 127 -14.44 4.16 7.44
C LYS A 127 -13.96 2.76 7.07
N MET A 128 -14.47 1.73 7.76
CA MET A 128 -14.10 0.34 7.52
C MET A 128 -14.77 -0.22 6.25
N GLU A 129 -14.23 0.14 5.08
CA GLU A 129 -14.72 -0.28 3.77
C GLU A 129 -13.55 -0.56 2.80
N PRO A 130 -13.73 -1.35 1.73
CA PRO A 130 -12.68 -1.64 0.75
C PRO A 130 -12.47 -0.48 -0.24
N ILE A 131 -12.62 0.77 0.21
CA ILE A 131 -12.50 1.98 -0.60
C ILE A 131 -11.50 2.92 0.07
N PHE A 132 -10.60 3.50 -0.72
CA PHE A 132 -9.69 4.55 -0.27
C PHE A 132 -9.81 5.80 -1.13
N TYR A 133 -9.32 6.91 -0.60
CA TYR A 133 -9.32 8.22 -1.23
C TYR A 133 -7.90 8.78 -1.23
N MET A 134 -7.57 9.60 -2.21
CA MET A 134 -6.45 10.54 -2.14
C MET A 134 -6.96 11.87 -1.61
N THR A 135 -6.29 12.43 -0.59
CA THR A 135 -6.70 13.71 0.02
C THR A 135 -5.81 14.86 -0.42
N ASP A 136 -6.43 16.01 -0.67
CA ASP A 136 -5.76 17.31 -0.86
C ASP A 136 -6.07 18.29 0.29
N ASP A 137 -6.67 17.81 1.38
CA ASP A 137 -6.99 18.67 2.52
C ASP A 137 -5.68 19.28 3.07
N PRO A 138 -5.51 20.61 2.97
CA PRO A 138 -4.28 21.26 3.40
C PRO A 138 -4.00 21.07 4.89
N ALA A 139 -5.02 20.89 5.74
CA ALA A 139 -4.84 20.64 7.17
C ALA A 139 -4.18 19.27 7.39
N VAL A 140 -4.67 18.23 6.69
CA VAL A 140 -4.08 16.89 6.73
C VAL A 140 -2.62 16.91 6.25
N TRP A 141 -2.36 17.61 5.13
CA TRP A 141 -1.02 17.74 4.57
C TRP A 141 -0.04 18.46 5.48
N ASN A 142 -0.48 19.54 6.13
CA ASN A 142 0.36 20.28 7.07
C ASN A 142 0.75 19.40 8.26
N GLU A 143 -0.21 18.68 8.86
CA GLU A 143 0.04 17.88 10.05
C GLU A 143 0.88 16.62 9.75
N LEU A 144 0.57 15.87 8.68
CA LEU A 144 1.19 14.56 8.45
C LEU A 144 2.51 14.62 7.68
N VAL A 145 2.75 15.68 6.92
CA VAL A 145 3.96 15.80 6.08
C VAL A 145 4.88 16.91 6.58
N ARG A 146 4.35 18.07 6.95
CA ARG A 146 5.17 19.25 7.29
C ARG A 146 5.57 19.32 8.77
N GLU A 147 4.77 18.75 9.67
CA GLU A 147 5.10 18.68 11.11
C GLU A 147 5.90 17.43 11.51
N LYS A 148 6.58 16.74 10.57
CA LYS A 148 7.51 15.68 10.98
C LYS A 148 8.62 16.28 11.87
N PRO A 149 8.84 15.77 13.08
CA PRO A 149 9.96 16.20 13.94
C PRO A 149 11.32 15.91 13.30
#